data_AF-A0A3D5UYR2-F1
#
_entry.id   AF-A0A3D5UYR2-F1
#
_cell.length_a   1.000
_cell.length_b   1.000
_cell.length_c   1.000
_cell.angle_alpha   90.00
_cell.angle_beta   90.00
_cell.angle_gamma   90.00
#
_symmetry.space_group_name_H-M   'P 1'
#
loop_
_entity.id
_entity.type
_entity.pdbx_description
1 polymer ?
#
loop_
_entity_poly.entity_id
_entity_poly.type
_entity_poly.pdbx_seq_one_letter_code
_entity_poly.pdbx_strand_id
1 'polypeptide(L)'
;PAQAVERLRHFVSRNAFDIEGLGEKQISAFYEDKLIVKPDDIFTLEERDKTSLKKLKDREGWGATSAKKLFEAINQRREVELDRFIFALGIRHVGETNARLLARSYGTLENFETQMRAAADP
;
A
#
# COMPACT_ATOMS: atom_id res chain seq x y z
N PRO A 1 15.64 -8.68 -1.98
CA PRO A 1 14.35 -8.94 -2.67
C PRO A 1 13.22 -9.34 -1.71
N ALA A 2 13.40 -10.42 -0.91
CA ALA A 2 12.34 -10.94 -0.04
C ALA A 2 11.78 -9.92 0.96
N GLN A 3 12.63 -9.12 1.61
CA GLN A 3 12.15 -8.07 2.53
C GLN A 3 11.34 -6.96 1.84
N ALA A 4 11.66 -6.61 0.60
CA ALA A 4 10.91 -5.58 -0.13
C ALA A 4 9.51 -6.09 -0.51
N VAL A 5 9.45 -7.32 -1.02
CA VAL A 5 8.19 -8.02 -1.31
C VAL A 5 7.35 -8.16 -0.04
N GLU A 6 7.96 -8.54 1.09
CA GLU A 6 7.24 -8.68 2.35
C GLU A 6 6.67 -7.36 2.89
N ARG A 7 7.42 -6.26 2.75
CA ARG A 7 6.91 -4.92 3.08
C ARG A 7 5.72 -4.54 2.21
N LEU A 8 5.76 -4.84 0.92
CA LEU A 8 4.63 -4.60 0.01
C LEU A 8 3.42 -5.45 0.37
N ARG A 9 3.62 -6.74 0.71
CA ARG A 9 2.56 -7.64 1.18
C ARG A 9 1.92 -7.14 2.46
N HIS A 10 2.72 -6.67 3.41
CA HIS A 10 2.24 -6.06 4.64
C HIS A 10 1.40 -4.81 4.36
N PHE A 11 1.89 -3.93 3.48
CA PHE A 11 1.22 -2.69 3.09
C PHE A 11 -0.19 -2.92 2.51
N VAL A 12 -0.35 -3.95 1.67
CA VAL A 12 -1.64 -4.28 1.04
C VAL A 12 -2.48 -5.29 1.83
N SER A 13 -2.02 -5.70 3.02
CA SER A 13 -2.72 -6.68 3.85
C SER A 13 -4.09 -6.18 4.31
N ARG A 14 -4.95 -7.12 4.74
CA ARG A 14 -6.33 -6.85 5.17
C ARG A 14 -6.44 -5.84 6.32
N ASN A 15 -5.46 -5.81 7.22
CA ASN A 15 -5.45 -4.91 8.37
C ASN A 15 -4.73 -3.58 8.06
N ALA A 16 -4.12 -3.47 6.87
CA ALA A 16 -3.50 -2.27 6.34
C ALA A 16 -4.44 -1.63 5.30
N PHE A 17 -3.98 -1.45 4.05
CA PHE A 17 -4.77 -0.80 3.00
C PHE A 17 -5.88 -1.68 2.41
N ASP A 18 -5.83 -3.01 2.57
CA ASP A 18 -6.89 -3.94 2.12
C ASP A 18 -7.33 -3.67 0.66
N ILE A 19 -6.37 -3.73 -0.27
CA ILE A 19 -6.60 -3.47 -1.69
C ILE A 19 -7.07 -4.77 -2.35
N GLU A 20 -8.34 -4.82 -2.71
CA GLU A 20 -8.92 -5.97 -3.41
C GLU A 20 -8.20 -6.22 -4.74
N GLY A 21 -7.89 -7.48 -5.02
CA GLY A 21 -7.17 -7.87 -6.24
C GLY A 21 -5.66 -7.67 -6.18
N LEU A 22 -5.11 -7.02 -5.13
CA LEU A 22 -3.66 -6.84 -4.94
C LEU A 22 -3.14 -7.70 -3.78
N GLY A 23 -3.34 -9.02 -3.87
CA GLY A 23 -2.88 -9.98 -2.85
C GLY A 23 -1.43 -10.42 -3.00
N GLU A 24 -1.01 -11.37 -2.15
CA GLU A 24 0.37 -11.90 -2.08
C GLU A 24 0.95 -12.30 -3.43
N LYS A 25 0.19 -13.09 -4.21
CA LYS A 25 0.60 -13.57 -5.54
C LYS A 25 0.81 -12.42 -6.53
N GLN A 26 -0.08 -11.43 -6.51
CA GLN A 26 0.00 -10.29 -7.44
C GLN A 26 1.15 -9.35 -7.06
N ILE A 27 1.38 -9.12 -5.77
CA ILE A 27 2.55 -8.35 -5.31
C ILE A 27 3.86 -9.00 -5.75
N SER A 28 4.00 -10.32 -5.56
CA SER A 28 5.20 -11.03 -6.02
C SER A 28 5.38 -10.90 -7.54
N ALA A 29 4.33 -11.14 -8.32
CA ALA A 29 4.39 -11.07 -9.78
C ALA A 29 4.66 -9.64 -10.30
N PHE A 30 4.05 -8.62 -9.68
CA PHE A 30 4.27 -7.21 -10.04
C PHE A 30 5.66 -6.71 -9.64
N TYR A 31 6.22 -7.23 -8.55
CA TYR A 31 7.58 -6.91 -8.13
C TYR A 31 8.62 -7.52 -9.07
N GLU A 32 8.42 -8.77 -9.49
CA GLU A 32 9.30 -9.46 -10.45
C GLU A 32 9.37 -8.70 -11.79
N ASP A 33 8.22 -8.21 -12.27
CA ASP A 33 8.13 -7.40 -13.48
C ASP A 33 8.52 -5.92 -13.29
N LYS A 34 8.94 -5.54 -12.07
CA LYS A 34 9.28 -4.16 -11.70
C LYS A 34 8.13 -3.16 -11.93
N LEU A 35 6.89 -3.63 -11.94
CA LEU A 35 5.70 -2.79 -11.97
C LEU A 35 5.51 -2.11 -10.62
N ILE A 36 5.76 -2.82 -9.52
CA ILE A 36 5.65 -2.29 -8.16
C ILE A 36 6.89 -2.70 -7.36
N VAL A 37 7.76 -1.74 -7.04
CA VAL A 37 8.95 -1.98 -6.21
C VAL A 37 8.88 -1.28 -4.86
N LYS A 38 8.02 -0.28 -4.72
CA LYS A 38 7.77 0.49 -3.50
C LYS A 38 6.27 0.82 -3.34
N PRO A 39 5.78 1.14 -2.13
CA PRO A 39 4.34 1.31 -1.88
C PRO A 39 3.66 2.40 -2.73
N ASP A 40 4.34 3.51 -3.02
CA ASP A 40 3.82 4.59 -3.86
C ASP A 40 3.64 4.19 -5.34
N ASP A 41 4.37 3.18 -5.81
CA ASP A 41 4.18 2.62 -7.15
C ASP A 41 2.78 2.03 -7.34
N ILE A 42 2.15 1.56 -6.27
CA ILE A 42 0.78 1.03 -6.28
C ILE A 42 -0.17 2.12 -6.75
N PHE A 43 -0.09 3.31 -6.16
CA PHE A 43 -0.99 4.42 -6.43
C PHE A 43 -0.69 5.17 -7.73
N THR A 44 0.47 4.92 -8.34
CA THR A 44 0.84 5.46 -9.66
C THR A 44 0.72 4.43 -10.77
N LEU A 45 0.32 3.19 -10.47
CA LEU A 45 0.27 2.08 -11.42
C LEU A 45 -0.65 2.38 -12.60
N GLU A 46 -1.85 2.90 -12.35
CA GLU A 46 -2.82 3.22 -13.41
C GLU A 46 -2.27 4.27 -14.39
N GLU A 47 -1.61 5.31 -13.89
CA GLU A 47 -1.08 6.37 -14.73
C GLU A 47 0.11 5.87 -15.59
N ARG A 48 0.97 5.06 -14.99
CA ARG A 48 2.03 4.37 -15.74
C ARG A 48 1.46 3.38 -16.75
N ASP A 49 0.36 2.71 -16.43
CA ASP A 49 -0.33 1.82 -17.37
C ASP A 49 -0.87 2.58 -18.58
N LYS A 50 -1.47 3.77 -18.40
CA LYS A 50 -1.98 4.61 -19.51
C LYS A 50 -0.91 4.99 -20.52
N THR A 51 0.31 5.27 -20.07
CA THR A 51 1.44 5.66 -20.94
C THR A 51 2.25 4.46 -21.45
N SER A 52 2.16 3.31 -20.78
CA SER A 52 2.87 2.09 -21.16
C SER A 52 2.37 1.50 -22.48
N LEU A 53 3.29 0.97 -23.29
CA LEU A 53 2.98 0.15 -24.48
C LEU A 53 2.41 -1.22 -24.10
N LYS A 54 2.84 -1.77 -22.95
CA LYS A 54 2.34 -3.03 -22.40
C LYS A 54 1.33 -2.71 -21.32
N LYS A 55 0.04 -2.93 -21.60
CA LYS A 55 -1.02 -2.71 -20.62
C LYS A 55 -1.14 -3.90 -19.68
N LEU A 56 -1.57 -3.64 -18.45
CA LEU A 56 -1.87 -4.66 -17.46
C LEU A 56 -2.95 -5.62 -17.97
N LYS A 57 -3.96 -5.11 -18.70
CA LYS A 57 -5.02 -5.92 -19.29
C LYS A 57 -4.54 -6.95 -20.32
N ASP A 58 -3.35 -6.76 -20.90
CA ASP A 58 -2.79 -7.61 -21.96
C ASP A 58 -1.83 -8.67 -21.37
N ARG A 59 -1.64 -8.66 -20.04
CA ARG A 59 -0.81 -9.62 -19.31
C ARG A 59 -1.53 -10.94 -19.10
N GLU A 60 -0.79 -12.05 -19.10
CA GLU A 60 -1.33 -13.37 -18.77
C GLU A 60 -2.00 -13.38 -17.39
N GLY A 61 -3.22 -13.94 -17.33
CA GLY A 61 -4.05 -13.95 -16.12
C GLY A 61 -4.79 -12.63 -15.83
N TRP A 62 -4.64 -11.62 -16.68
CA TRP A 62 -5.34 -10.35 -16.59
C TRP A 62 -6.28 -10.14 -17.79
N GLY A 63 -7.29 -9.31 -17.59
CA GLY A 63 -8.19 -8.86 -18.64
C GLY A 63 -8.67 -7.43 -18.36
N ALA A 64 -9.37 -6.82 -19.31
CA ALA A 64 -9.80 -5.42 -19.19
C ALA A 64 -10.61 -5.15 -17.91
N THR A 65 -11.52 -6.06 -17.55
CA THR A 65 -12.35 -5.93 -16.35
C THR A 65 -11.55 -6.08 -15.06
N SER A 66 -10.59 -7.02 -14.98
CA SER A 66 -9.80 -7.22 -13.76
C SER A 66 -8.81 -6.07 -13.54
N ALA A 67 -8.18 -5.59 -14.62
CA ALA A 67 -7.31 -4.42 -14.55
C ALA A 67 -8.08 -3.17 -14.08
N LYS A 68 -9.27 -2.93 -14.64
CA LYS A 68 -10.14 -1.83 -14.21
C LYS A 68 -10.52 -1.94 -12.73
N LYS A 69 -10.95 -3.11 -12.27
CA LYS A 69 -11.28 -3.35 -10.86
C LYS A 69 -10.11 -3.11 -9.93
N LEU A 70 -8.89 -3.53 -10.32
CA LEU A 70 -7.69 -3.25 -9.53
C LEU A 70 -7.46 -1.74 -9.40
N PHE A 71 -7.51 -0.99 -10.50
CA PHE A 71 -7.30 0.46 -10.46
C PHE A 71 -8.36 1.16 -9.60
N GLU A 72 -9.63 0.76 -9.72
CA GLU A 72 -10.71 1.24 -8.86
C GLU A 72 -10.43 0.93 -7.38
N ALA A 73 -10.04 -0.30 -7.05
CA ALA A 73 -9.71 -0.70 -5.68
C ALA A 73 -8.52 0.10 -5.11
N ILE A 74 -7.46 0.32 -5.90
CA ILE A 74 -6.32 1.15 -5.51
C ILE A 74 -6.77 2.59 -5.21
N ASN A 75 -7.58 3.18 -6.09
CA ASN A 75 -8.03 4.55 -5.95
C ASN A 75 -8.97 4.75 -4.74
N GLN A 76 -9.80 3.76 -4.41
CA GLN A 76 -10.64 3.78 -3.21
C GLN A 76 -9.84 3.74 -1.91
N ARG A 77 -8.62 3.20 -1.94
CA ARG A 77 -7.74 3.09 -0.77
C ARG A 77 -6.72 4.23 -0.68
N ARG A 78 -6.93 5.34 -1.38
CA ARG A 78 -6.12 6.56 -1.19
C ARG A 78 -6.40 7.24 0.14
N GLU A 79 -7.63 7.09 0.62
CA GLU A 79 -8.06 7.53 1.94
C GLU A 79 -8.28 6.30 2.82
N VAL A 80 -7.59 6.25 3.96
CA VAL A 80 -7.68 5.16 4.93
C VAL A 80 -7.64 5.74 6.34
N GLU A 81 -8.19 4.98 7.29
CA GLU A 81 -8.10 5.32 8.71
C GLU A 81 -6.63 5.41 9.18
N LEU A 82 -6.37 6.31 10.12
CA LEU A 82 -5.01 6.57 10.62
C LEU A 82 -4.34 5.32 11.22
N ASP A 83 -5.11 4.44 11.89
CA ASP A 83 -4.57 3.20 12.46
C ASP A 83 -4.09 2.23 11.37
N ARG A 84 -4.85 2.09 10.29
CA ARG A 84 -4.47 1.30 9.12
C ARG A 84 -3.23 1.86 8.44
N PHE A 85 -3.15 3.19 8.30
CA PHE A 85 -1.97 3.85 7.74
C PHE A 85 -0.73 3.58 8.59
N ILE A 86 -0.79 3.84 9.90
CA ILE A 86 0.33 3.60 10.83
C ILE A 86 0.77 2.13 10.80
N PHE A 87 -0.20 1.20 10.79
CA PHE A 87 0.09 -0.21 10.68
C PHE A 87 0.80 -0.55 9.36
N ALA A 88 0.32 -0.02 8.23
CA ALA A 88 0.88 -0.27 6.90
C ALA A 88 2.34 0.18 6.74
N LEU A 89 2.80 1.17 7.51
CA LEU A 89 4.19 1.64 7.50
C LEU A 89 5.19 0.54 7.93
N GLY A 90 4.73 -0.52 8.60
CA GLY A 90 5.59 -1.65 8.99
C GLY A 90 6.64 -1.27 10.03
N ILE A 91 6.31 -0.34 10.93
CA ILE A 91 7.21 0.13 11.99
C ILE A 91 7.49 -1.03 12.94
N ARG A 92 8.78 -1.27 13.24
CA ARG A 92 9.18 -2.36 14.15
C ARG A 92 8.53 -2.18 15.51
N HIS A 93 7.98 -3.27 16.07
CA HIS A 93 7.22 -3.30 17.33
C HIS A 93 5.86 -2.57 17.32
N VAL A 94 5.41 -2.06 16.18
CA VAL A 94 4.08 -1.46 16.02
C VAL A 94 3.18 -2.44 15.28
N GLY A 95 2.52 -3.33 16.03
CA GLY A 95 1.44 -4.16 15.53
C GLY A 95 0.11 -3.41 15.44
N GLU A 96 -0.94 -4.08 14.97
CA GLU A 96 -2.28 -3.51 14.79
C GLU A 96 -2.82 -2.82 16.06
N THR A 97 -2.69 -3.48 17.22
CA THR A 97 -3.13 -2.91 18.51
C THR A 97 -2.42 -1.61 18.85
N ASN A 98 -1.10 -1.54 18.61
CA ASN A 98 -0.30 -0.35 18.88
C ASN A 98 -0.62 0.75 17.86
N ALA A 99 -0.81 0.41 16.59
CA ALA A 99 -1.23 1.36 15.57
C ALA A 99 -2.57 2.01 15.92
N ARG A 100 -3.54 1.22 16.40
CA ARG A 100 -4.83 1.72 16.89
C ARG A 100 -4.70 2.60 18.12
N LEU A 101 -3.83 2.24 19.06
CA LEU A 101 -3.55 3.07 20.23
C LEU A 101 -2.96 4.41 19.81
N LEU A 102 -1.95 4.42 18.93
CA LEU A 102 -1.34 5.64 18.40
C LEU A 102 -2.38 6.50 17.67
N ALA A 103 -3.17 5.92 16.77
CA ALA A 103 -4.20 6.66 16.04
C ALA A 103 -5.21 7.33 16.98
N ARG A 104 -5.64 6.64 18.04
CA ARG A 104 -6.56 7.20 19.04
C ARG A 104 -5.91 8.33 19.87
N SER A 105 -4.63 8.18 20.20
CA SER A 105 -3.90 9.19 20.99
C SER A 105 -3.63 10.46 20.19
N TYR A 106 -3.30 10.35 18.90
CA TYR A 106 -2.92 11.49 18.06
C TYR A 106 -4.08 12.06 17.23
N GLY A 107 -5.12 11.29 16.95
CA GLY A 107 -6.33 11.74 16.27
C GLY A 107 -6.15 11.95 14.76
N THR A 108 -5.24 12.83 14.34
CA THR A 108 -4.99 13.15 12.92
C THR A 108 -3.57 12.81 12.49
N LEU A 109 -3.38 12.66 11.17
CA LEU A 109 -2.07 12.41 10.58
C LEU A 109 -1.10 13.56 10.87
N GLU A 110 -1.56 14.80 10.78
CA GLU A 110 -0.74 16.00 11.01
C GLU A 110 -0.23 16.06 12.44
N ASN A 111 -1.10 15.77 13.42
CA ASN A 111 -0.69 15.74 14.82
C ASN A 111 0.26 14.55 15.06
N PHE A 112 -0.03 13.37 14.52
CA PHE A 112 0.86 12.21 14.61
C PHE A 112 2.26 12.54 14.06
N GLU A 113 2.35 13.09 12.85
CA GLU A 113 3.61 13.45 12.22
C GLU A 113 4.38 14.49 13.03
N THR A 114 3.71 15.55 13.47
CA THR A 114 4.32 16.63 14.25
C THR A 114 4.92 16.10 15.55
N GLN A 115 4.17 15.29 16.30
CA GLN A 115 4.64 14.73 17.57
C GLN A 115 5.77 13.70 17.37
N MET A 116 5.71 12.89 16.31
CA MET A 116 6.78 11.94 15.98
C MET A 116 8.08 12.66 15.60
N ARG A 117 8.01 13.78 14.88
CA ARG A 117 9.19 14.61 14.56
C ARG A 117 9.78 15.23 15.82
N ALA A 118 8.94 15.82 16.67
CA ALA A 118 9.38 16.42 17.93
C ALA A 118 10.03 15.40 18.88
N ALA A 119 9.57 14.16 18.90
CA ALA A 119 10.17 13.09 19.70
C ALA A 119 11.48 12.52 19.11
N ALA A 120 11.75 12.77 17.83
CA ALA A 120 12.97 12.34 17.15
C ALA A 120 14.12 13.34 17.32
N ASP A 121 13.79 14.62 17.56
CA ASP A 121 14.77 15.64 17.95
C ASP A 121 15.09 15.51 19.45
N PRO A 122 16.35 15.22 19.82
CA PRO A 122 16.75 14.97 21.21
C PRO A 122 16.77 16.23 22.11
#